data_AF-A0A7Z9HYZ7-F1
#
_entry.id   AF-A0A7Z9HYZ7-F1
#
_cell.length_a   1.000
_cell.length_b   1.000
_cell.length_c   1.000
_cell.angle_alpha   90.00
_cell.angle_beta   90.00
_cell.angle_gamma   90.00
#
_symmetry.space_group_name_H-M   'P 1'
#
loop_
_entity.id
_entity.type
_entity.pdbx_description
1 polymer ?
#
loop_
_entity_poly.entity_id
_entity_poly.type
_entity_poly.pdbx_seq_one_letter_code
_entity_poly.pdbx_strand_id
1 'polypeptide(L)'
;MPAGAANHTEVESWHVAEDIKIISLFPHMHLRGKAMQFKAVYPDGKGKILLDVPAYSFDWQLFYYPKEPIVVPAGSKIEITAVWDNSEDNPNNPDPTRTVGFGLESTDEMMFGVFEYVYADGDKETTD
;
A
#
# COMPACT_ATOMS: atom_id res chain seq x y z
N MET A 1 -9.72 13.53 -2.40
CA MET A 1 -10.23 13.85 -1.05
C MET A 1 -10.87 15.23 -1.00
N PRO A 2 -12.08 15.36 -0.43
CA PRO A 2 -12.72 16.64 -0.17
C PRO A 2 -11.91 17.52 0.79
N ALA A 3 -12.11 18.85 0.70
CA ALA A 3 -11.62 19.80 1.69
C ALA A 3 -12.10 19.44 3.11
N GLY A 4 -11.23 19.59 4.11
CA GLY A 4 -11.55 19.36 5.53
C GLY A 4 -11.77 17.90 5.95
N ALA A 5 -11.68 16.93 5.04
CA ALA A 5 -11.96 15.53 5.35
C ALA A 5 -10.86 14.91 6.23
N ALA A 6 -11.16 14.62 7.49
CA ALA A 6 -10.21 14.02 8.44
C ALA A 6 -9.83 12.56 8.13
N ASN A 7 -10.67 11.85 7.37
CA ASN A 7 -10.40 10.51 6.89
C ASN A 7 -11.01 10.36 5.49
N HIS A 8 -10.16 10.34 4.48
CA HIS A 8 -10.51 9.92 3.13
C HIS A 8 -9.84 8.56 2.88
N THR A 9 -10.60 7.56 2.47
CA THR A 9 -10.09 6.19 2.27
C THR A 9 -10.27 5.78 0.82
N GLU A 10 -9.21 5.20 0.24
CA GLU A 10 -9.25 4.54 -1.06
C GLU A 10 -8.77 3.09 -0.89
N VAL A 11 -9.34 2.19 -1.67
CA VAL A 11 -8.96 0.77 -1.69
C VAL A 11 -8.71 0.36 -3.14
N GLU A 12 -7.51 -0.16 -3.38
CA GLU A 12 -7.11 -0.69 -4.68
C GLU A 12 -6.69 -2.14 -4.56
N SER A 13 -6.77 -2.91 -5.65
CA SER A 13 -6.36 -4.31 -5.62
C SER A 13 -5.63 -4.77 -6.88
N TRP A 14 -4.66 -5.66 -6.69
CA TRP A 14 -3.92 -6.32 -7.76
C TRP A 14 -4.15 -7.84 -7.71
N HIS A 15 -4.38 -8.46 -8.87
CA HIS A 15 -4.62 -9.90 -8.95
C HIS A 15 -3.31 -10.68 -9.11
N VAL A 16 -3.14 -11.72 -8.29
CA VAL A 16 -1.97 -12.59 -8.29
C VAL A 16 -2.21 -13.74 -9.28
N ALA A 17 -1.56 -13.70 -10.44
CA ALA A 17 -1.78 -14.68 -11.51
C ALA A 17 -1.02 -16.01 -11.29
N GLU A 18 0.13 -15.96 -10.63
CA GLU A 18 1.01 -17.11 -10.36
C GLU A 18 1.42 -17.11 -8.90
N ASP A 19 1.88 -18.26 -8.38
CA ASP A 19 2.38 -18.32 -7.01
C ASP A 19 3.61 -17.41 -6.86
N ILE A 20 3.57 -16.50 -5.88
CA ILE A 20 4.65 -15.55 -5.62
C ILE A 20 5.14 -15.61 -4.17
N LYS A 21 6.36 -15.13 -3.95
CA LYS A 21 6.94 -14.85 -2.64
C LYS A 21 7.20 -13.34 -2.57
N ILE A 22 6.46 -12.61 -1.75
CA ILE A 22 6.67 -11.18 -1.51
C ILE A 22 7.92 -11.00 -0.64
N ILE A 23 8.85 -10.16 -1.10
CA ILE A 23 10.16 -9.94 -0.46
C ILE A 23 10.29 -8.55 0.16
N SER A 24 9.52 -7.56 -0.30
CA SER A 24 9.50 -6.23 0.28
C SER A 24 8.15 -5.54 0.02
N LEU A 25 7.78 -4.59 0.89
CA LEU A 25 6.60 -3.75 0.76
C LEU A 25 6.98 -2.29 1.00
N PHE A 26 6.48 -1.38 0.19
CA PHE A 26 6.78 0.05 0.24
C PHE A 26 5.50 0.88 0.15
N PRO A 27 4.97 1.38 1.29
CA PRO A 27 3.87 2.32 1.30
C PRO A 27 4.36 3.71 0.91
N HIS A 28 3.65 4.37 -0.02
CA HIS A 28 3.97 5.72 -0.45
C HIS A 28 2.69 6.56 -0.65
N MET A 29 2.67 7.70 0.03
CA MET A 29 1.67 8.77 -0.04
C MET A 29 2.37 10.11 0.18
N HIS A 30 1.74 11.23 -0.21
CA HIS A 30 2.28 12.56 0.06
C HIS A 30 1.89 13.05 1.47
N LEU A 31 1.93 14.36 1.69
CA LEU A 31 1.90 15.01 3.01
C LEU A 31 0.67 14.67 3.85
N ARG A 32 -0.47 14.35 3.23
CA ARG A 32 -1.73 14.06 3.94
C ARG A 32 -1.89 12.57 4.24
N GLY A 33 -0.92 11.73 3.85
CA GLY A 33 -0.95 10.31 4.17
C GLY A 33 -1.07 10.07 5.68
N LYS A 34 -2.03 9.24 6.09
CA LYS A 34 -2.35 8.94 7.49
C LYS A 34 -2.07 7.49 7.85
N ALA A 35 -2.49 6.56 6.98
CA ALA A 35 -2.28 5.14 7.17
C ALA A 35 -2.27 4.39 5.83
N MET A 36 -1.52 3.30 5.75
CA MET A 36 -1.61 2.36 4.64
C MET A 36 -1.51 0.91 5.12
N GLN A 37 -2.38 0.06 4.59
CA GLN A 37 -2.39 -1.38 4.84
C GLN A 37 -2.29 -2.16 3.53
N PHE A 38 -1.50 -3.23 3.54
CA PHE A 38 -1.45 -4.26 2.51
C PHE A 38 -2.05 -5.54 3.06
N LYS A 39 -2.94 -6.16 2.31
CA LYS A 39 -3.64 -7.39 2.69
C LYS A 39 -3.72 -8.35 1.52
N ALA A 40 -3.29 -9.60 1.73
CA ALA A 40 -3.61 -10.67 0.80
C ALA A 40 -5.02 -11.19 1.10
N VAL A 41 -5.86 -11.29 0.08
CA VAL A 41 -7.14 -12.01 0.10
C VAL A 41 -6.96 -13.27 -0.74
N TYR A 42 -7.00 -14.43 -0.09
CA TYR A 42 -6.73 -15.72 -0.72
C TYR A 42 -7.94 -16.25 -1.50
N PRO A 43 -7.76 -17.26 -2.39
CA PRO A 43 -8.86 -17.84 -3.18
C PRO A 43 -10.01 -18.41 -2.33
N ASP A 44 -9.73 -18.84 -1.10
CA ASP A 44 -10.72 -19.34 -0.14
C ASP A 44 -11.46 -18.22 0.62
N GLY A 45 -11.16 -16.96 0.31
CA GLY A 45 -11.73 -15.76 0.93
C GLY A 45 -11.06 -15.32 2.23
N LYS A 46 -10.09 -16.08 2.78
CA LYS A 46 -9.37 -15.65 3.98
C LYS A 46 -8.45 -14.48 3.69
N GLY A 47 -8.33 -13.57 4.66
CA GLY A 47 -7.42 -12.43 4.58
C GLY A 47 -6.18 -12.62 5.46
N LYS A 48 -5.02 -12.14 4.98
CA LYS A 48 -3.80 -11.97 5.77
C LYS A 48 -3.26 -10.56 5.59
N ILE A 49 -3.07 -9.84 6.69
CA ILE A 49 -2.35 -8.56 6.68
C ILE A 49 -0.87 -8.84 6.39
N LEU A 50 -0.34 -8.17 5.37
CA LEU A 50 1.05 -8.27 4.92
C LEU A 50 1.91 -7.17 5.54
N LEU A 51 1.36 -5.96 5.59
CA LEU A 51 1.95 -4.78 6.22
C LEU A 51 0.81 -3.89 6.73
N ASP A 52 0.97 -3.33 7.92
CA ASP A 52 0.05 -2.35 8.49
C ASP A 52 0.85 -1.18 9.04
N VAL A 53 0.70 0.00 8.43
CA VAL A 53 1.33 1.25 8.86
C VAL A 53 0.21 2.20 9.30
N PRO A 54 -0.25 2.09 10.56
CA PRO A 54 -1.42 2.82 11.05
C PRO A 54 -1.16 4.30 11.36
N ALA A 55 0.12 4.69 11.47
CA ALA A 55 0.58 6.06 11.67
C ALA A 55 1.66 6.37 10.64
N TYR A 56 1.25 6.45 9.38
CA TYR A 56 2.14 6.79 8.28
C TYR A 56 2.69 8.21 8.45
N SER A 57 3.94 8.41 8.05
CA SER A 57 4.57 9.72 7.97
C SER A 57 5.24 9.87 6.61
N PHE A 58 5.06 11.04 5.99
CA PHE A 58 5.73 11.40 4.75
C PHE A 58 7.27 11.34 4.89
N ASP A 59 7.81 11.57 6.09
CA ASP A 59 9.25 11.50 6.33
C ASP A 59 9.75 10.05 6.54
N TRP A 60 8.84 9.07 6.63
CA TRP A 60 9.13 7.65 6.86
C TRP A 60 8.71 6.79 5.67
N GLN A 61 9.31 7.07 4.52
CA GLN A 61 9.09 6.33 3.28
C GLN A 61 10.18 5.27 3.11
N LEU A 62 10.00 4.11 3.73
CA LEU A 62 10.97 3.01 3.72
C LEU A 62 10.36 1.71 3.19
N PHE A 63 11.23 0.88 2.62
CA PHE A 63 10.90 -0.52 2.36
C PHE A 63 10.81 -1.29 3.68
N TYR A 64 9.78 -2.10 3.80
CA TYR A 64 9.57 -3.07 4.87
C TYR A 64 9.91 -4.46 4.34
N TYR A 65 10.80 -5.15 5.05
CA TYR A 65 11.23 -6.50 4.71
C TYR A 65 10.63 -7.47 5.74
N PRO A 66 9.78 -8.42 5.32
CA PRO A 66 9.29 -9.46 6.21
C PRO A 66 10.47 -10.34 6.65
N LYS A 67 10.38 -10.93 7.85
CA LYS A 67 11.43 -11.83 8.37
C LYS A 67 11.72 -13.01 7.45
N GLU A 68 10.68 -13.49 6.78
CA GLU A 68 10.72 -14.52 5.75
C GLU A 68 9.83 -14.07 4.58
N PRO A 69 10.14 -14.43 3.32
CA PRO A 69 9.28 -14.10 2.19
C PRO A 69 7.85 -14.60 2.38
N ILE A 70 6.87 -13.77 2.04
CA ILE A 70 5.46 -14.12 2.23
C ILE A 70 4.94 -14.83 0.98
N VAL A 71 4.63 -16.11 1.12
CA VAL A 71 3.99 -16.90 0.05
C VAL A 71 2.56 -16.41 -0.16
N VAL A 72 2.24 -16.08 -1.41
CA VAL A 72 0.89 -15.73 -1.84
C VAL A 72 0.56 -16.58 -3.08
N PRO A 73 -0.44 -17.47 -3.00
CA PRO A 73 -0.78 -18.35 -4.12
C PRO A 73 -1.49 -17.59 -5.25
N ALA A 74 -1.41 -18.14 -6.45
CA ALA A 74 -2.20 -17.76 -7.60
C ALA A 74 -3.69 -17.70 -7.26
N GLY A 75 -4.41 -16.78 -7.89
CA GLY A 75 -5.82 -16.52 -7.61
C GLY A 75 -6.08 -15.57 -6.43
N SER A 76 -5.05 -15.22 -5.66
CA SER A 76 -5.16 -14.23 -4.58
C SER A 76 -5.35 -12.80 -5.14
N LYS A 77 -5.69 -11.87 -4.24
CA LYS A 77 -5.63 -10.42 -4.48
C LYS A 77 -4.75 -9.78 -3.43
N ILE A 78 -3.89 -8.84 -3.83
CA ILE A 78 -3.23 -7.91 -2.92
C ILE A 78 -4.07 -6.65 -2.88
N GLU A 79 -4.71 -6.39 -1.75
CA GLU A 79 -5.52 -5.21 -1.47
C GLU A 79 -4.68 -4.17 -0.72
N ILE A 80 -4.71 -2.93 -1.19
CA ILE A 80 -4.04 -1.79 -0.57
C ILE A 80 -5.12 -0.83 -0.11
N THR A 81 -5.18 -0.56 1.18
CA THR A 81 -6.05 0.48 1.75
C THR A 81 -5.19 1.66 2.15
N ALA A 82 -5.47 2.83 1.58
CA ALA A 82 -4.79 4.08 1.90
C ALA A 82 -5.76 5.05 2.57
N VAL A 83 -5.29 5.76 3.58
CA VAL A 83 -6.07 6.75 4.33
C VAL A 83 -5.30 8.07 4.34
N TRP A 84 -6.02 9.16 4.06
CA TRP A 84 -5.50 10.52 4.14
C TRP A 84 -6.29 11.39 5.11
N ASP A 85 -5.61 12.39 5.66
CA ASP A 85 -6.17 13.42 6.52
C ASP A 85 -6.01 14.81 5.87
N ASN A 86 -7.09 15.30 5.26
CA ASN A 86 -7.16 16.65 4.69
C ASN A 86 -7.85 17.65 5.64
N SER A 87 -7.94 17.35 6.93
CA SER A 87 -8.48 18.28 7.92
C SER A 87 -7.46 19.34 8.35
N GLU A 88 -7.93 20.34 9.09
CA GLU A 88 -7.11 21.37 9.73
C GLU A 88 -6.26 20.83 10.90
N ASP A 89 -6.62 19.66 11.45
CA ASP A 89 -5.90 19.04 12.57
C ASP A 89 -4.64 18.29 12.14
N ASN A 90 -4.45 18.04 10.83
CA ASN A 90 -3.24 17.44 10.31
C ASN A 90 -2.13 18.51 10.17
N PRO A 91 -1.06 18.48 11.00
CA PRO A 91 0.00 19.48 10.94
C PRO A 91 0.81 19.45 9.63
N ASN A 92 0.73 18.36 8.87
CA ASN A 92 1.40 18.21 7.59
C ASN A 92 0.55 18.73 6.41
N ASN A 93 -0.72 19.11 6.65
CA ASN A 93 -1.60 19.59 5.60
C ASN A 93 -1.33 21.08 5.28
N PRO A 94 -0.78 21.42 4.10
CA PRO A 94 -0.45 22.81 3.76
C PRO A 94 -1.67 23.68 3.48
N ASP A 95 -2.82 23.08 3.15
CA ASP A 95 -4.07 23.80 2.87
C ASP A 95 -5.27 22.84 3.02
N PRO A 96 -6.00 22.90 4.15
CA PRO A 96 -7.18 22.06 4.41
C PRO A 96 -8.43 22.53 3.67
N THR A 97 -8.43 23.73 3.09
CA THR A 97 -9.59 24.30 2.40
C THR A 97 -9.72 23.83 0.95
N ARG A 98 -8.67 23.20 0.42
CA ARG A 98 -8.58 22.69 -0.94
C ARG A 98 -9.06 21.24 -1.03
N THR A 99 -9.85 20.94 -2.06
CA THR A 99 -10.07 19.56 -2.51
C THR A 99 -8.81 19.07 -3.22
N VAL A 100 -8.24 17.94 -2.78
CA VAL A 100 -6.97 17.42 -3.28
C VAL A 100 -7.20 16.12 -4.05
N GLY A 101 -6.49 15.95 -5.16
CA GLY A 101 -6.51 14.75 -5.99
C GLY A 101 -5.10 14.27 -6.32
N PHE A 102 -5.00 13.35 -7.27
CA PHE A 102 -3.71 12.86 -7.75
C PHE A 102 -2.87 13.99 -8.36
N GLY A 103 -1.58 14.06 -8.03
CA GLY A 103 -0.64 15.00 -8.62
C GLY A 103 0.81 14.67 -8.28
N LEU A 104 1.75 15.29 -8.99
CA LEU A 104 3.19 15.01 -8.83
C LEU A 104 3.85 15.79 -7.69
N GLU A 105 3.24 16.90 -7.28
CA GLU A 105 3.75 17.74 -6.21
C GLU A 105 3.37 17.16 -4.85
N SER A 106 4.23 17.29 -3.84
CA SER A 106 3.96 16.80 -2.47
C SER A 106 2.72 17.47 -1.83
N THR A 107 2.26 18.59 -2.37
CA THR A 107 1.04 19.27 -1.91
C THR A 107 -0.23 18.73 -2.56
N ASP A 108 -0.11 18.04 -3.70
CA ASP A 108 -1.11 17.11 -4.24
C ASP A 108 -0.92 15.73 -3.59
N GLU A 109 -1.61 14.69 -4.07
CA GLU A 109 -1.51 13.35 -3.46
C GLU A 109 -1.14 12.24 -4.45
N MET A 110 -0.61 11.16 -3.87
CA MET A 110 -0.35 9.90 -4.57
C MET A 110 -0.75 8.73 -3.68
N MET A 111 -1.08 7.61 -4.32
CA MET A 111 -1.27 6.32 -3.68
C MET A 111 -0.42 5.30 -4.42
N PHE A 112 0.73 4.93 -3.86
CA PHE A 112 1.47 3.77 -4.33
C PHE A 112 1.67 2.79 -3.19
N GLY A 113 1.00 1.64 -3.30
CA GLY A 113 1.36 0.46 -2.53
C GLY A 113 2.25 -0.43 -3.39
N VAL A 114 3.57 -0.27 -3.26
CA VAL A 114 4.54 -1.05 -4.03
C VAL A 114 4.92 -2.29 -3.24
N PHE A 115 5.08 -3.42 -3.91
CA PHE A 115 5.68 -4.60 -3.32
C PHE A 115 6.54 -5.31 -4.37
N GLU A 116 7.64 -5.88 -3.91
CA GLU A 116 8.53 -6.68 -4.75
C GLU A 116 8.28 -8.16 -4.47
N TYR A 117 8.32 -8.98 -5.51
CA TYR A 117 8.14 -10.41 -5.38
C TYR A 117 9.01 -11.19 -6.36
N VAL A 118 9.18 -12.47 -6.06
CA VAL A 118 9.72 -13.48 -6.98
C VAL A 118 8.67 -14.56 -7.21
N TYR A 119 8.69 -15.21 -8.37
CA TYR A 119 7.85 -16.39 -8.60
C TYR A 119 8.25 -17.53 -7.66
N ALA A 120 7.28 -18.18 -7.03
CA ALA A 120 7.55 -19.27 -6.11
C ALA A 120 8.16 -20.50 -6.82
N ASP A 121 7.86 -20.67 -8.10
CA ASP A 121 8.33 -21.77 -8.97
C ASP A 121 9.73 -21.53 -9.56
N GLY A 122 10.38 -20.39 -9.28
CA GLY A 122 11.75 -20.10 -9.72
C GLY A 122 12.83 -21.00 -9.09
N ASP A 123 12.47 -21.88 -8.16
CA ASP A 123 13.35 -22.93 -7.62
C ASP A 123 13.37 -24.21 -8.49
N LYS A 124 12.61 -24.27 -9.60
CA LYS A 124 12.79 -25.31 -10.61
C LYS A 124 14.04 -24.98 -11.40
N GLU A 125 15.16 -25.64 -11.05
CA GLU A 125 16.32 -25.74 -11.95
C GLU A 125 15.81 -26.03 -13.36
N THR A 126 16.11 -25.13 -14.29
CA THR A 126 16.01 -25.43 -15.72
C THR A 126 17.08 -26.47 -16.03
N THR A 127 16.75 -27.74 -15.83
CA THR A 127 17.50 -28.84 -16.43
C THR A 127 17.12 -28.89 -17.92
N ASP A 128 17.86 -28.14 -18.74
CA ASP A 128 18.02 -28.44 -20.16
C ASP A 128 19.12 -29.50 -20.34
#